data_AF-A0A848EWK7-F1
#
_entry.id   AF-A0A848EWK7-F1
#
_cell.length_a   1.000
_cell.length_b   1.000
_cell.length_c   1.000
_cell.angle_alpha   90.00
_cell.angle_beta   90.00
_cell.angle_gamma   90.00
#
_symmetry.space_group_name_H-M   'P 1'
#
loop_
_entity.id
_entity.type
_entity.pdbx_description
1 polymer ?
#
loop_
_entity_poly.entity_id
_entity_poly.type
_entity_poly.pdbx_seq_one_letter_code
_entity_poly.pdbx_strand_id
1 'polypeptide(L)' 'MLPERKNIRLPYYDYHTNGMYFVTVCTKGKEHLFGEVIDGEIHMNAMGKYVARQL' A
#
# COMPACT_ATOMS: atom_id res chain seq x y z
N MET A 1 -28.33 0.45 -1.04
CA MET A 1 -27.62 1.69 -0.69
C MET A 1 -26.13 1.39 -0.65
N LEU A 2 -25.30 2.25 -1.26
CA LEU A 2 -23.84 2.14 -1.15
C LEU A 2 -23.38 2.70 0.20
N PRO A 3 -22.29 2.18 0.78
CA PRO A 3 -21.76 2.71 2.03
C PRO A 3 -21.24 4.14 1.84
N GLU A 4 -21.62 5.04 2.75
CA GLU A 4 -21.07 6.40 2.81
C GLU A 4 -19.71 6.38 3.52
N ARG A 5 -18.69 6.96 2.90
CA ARG A 5 -17.33 7.00 3.46
C ARG A 5 -17.31 7.91 4.69
N LYS A 6 -16.96 7.35 5.85
CA LYS A 6 -16.75 8.13 7.07
C LYS A 6 -15.47 8.95 7.01
N ASN A 7 -15.48 10.13 7.61
CA ASN A 7 -14.26 10.89 7.84
C ASN A 7 -13.51 10.28 9.04
N ILE A 8 -12.32 9.75 8.79
CA ILE A 8 -11.46 9.11 9.81
C ILE A 8 -10.36 10.04 10.32
N ARG A 9 -10.21 11.24 9.74
CA ARG A 9 -9.16 12.17 10.13
C ARG A 9 -9.51 12.79 11.48
N LEU A 10 -8.52 12.86 12.37
CA LEU A 10 -8.68 13.56 13.64
C LEU A 10 -8.94 15.05 13.35
N PRO A 11 -10.04 15.64 13.85
CA PRO A 11 -10.28 17.06 13.71
C PRO A 11 -9.11 17.86 14.31
N TYR A 12 -8.70 18.93 13.62
CA TYR A 12 -7.64 19.85 14.04
C TYR A 12 -6.20 19.29 14.03
N TYR A 13 -5.98 18.07 13.55
CA TYR A 13 -4.63 17.56 13.34
C TYR A 13 -4.10 17.90 11.93
N ASP A 14 -2.91 18.50 11.87
CA ASP A 14 -2.24 18.81 10.61
C ASP A 14 -1.40 17.62 10.11
N TYR A 15 -1.97 16.86 9.17
CA TYR A 15 -1.32 15.73 8.52
C TYR A 15 -0.20 16.13 7.53
N HIS A 16 0.04 17.42 7.28
CA HIS A 16 1.20 17.88 6.51
C HIS A 16 2.49 17.93 7.33
N THR A 17 2.39 17.91 8.66
CA THR A 17 3.55 17.87 9.53
C THR A 17 4.27 16.52 9.44
N ASN A 18 5.58 16.52 9.67
CA ASN A 18 6.37 15.29 9.69
C ASN A 18 5.88 14.38 10.83
N GLY A 19 5.39 13.19 10.49
CA GLY A 19 4.94 12.16 11.42
C GLY A 19 5.53 10.79 11.06
N MET A 20 5.59 9.89 12.04
CA MET A 20 5.99 8.50 11.82
C MET A 20 4.76 7.64 11.59
N TYR A 21 4.77 6.86 10.50
CA TYR A 21 3.67 5.98 10.12
C TYR A 21 4.21 4.58 9.82
N PHE A 22 3.51 3.56 10.31
CA PHE A 22 3.67 2.20 9.84
C PHE A 22 2.44 1.84 9.01
N VAL A 23 2.64 1.57 7.72
CA VAL A 23 1.55 1.32 6.77
C VAL A 23 1.73 -0.07 6.16
N THR A 24 0.68 -0.88 6.23
CA THR A 24 0.56 -2.13 5.50
C THR A 24 -0.59 -2.03 4.52
N VAL A 25 -0.38 -2.48 3.28
CA VAL A 25 -1.42 -2.52 2.25
C VAL A 25 -1.43 -3.89 1.58
N CYS A 26 -2.62 -4.36 1.23
CA CYS A 26 -2.81 -5.60 0.49
C CYS A 26 -3.47 -5.29 -0.86
N THR A 27 -3.11 -6.06 -1.86
CA THR A 27 -3.77 -6.07 -3.17
C THR A 27 -5.20 -6.60 -3.05
N LYS A 28 -6.04 -6.27 -4.03
CA LYS A 28 -7.39 -6.84 -4.11
C LYS A 28 -7.29 -8.37 -4.17
N GLY A 29 -8.09 -9.06 -3.37
CA GLY A 29 -8.06 -10.53 -3.33
C GLY A 29 -6.76 -11.14 -2.78
N LYS A 30 -5.84 -10.33 -2.23
CA LYS A 30 -4.49 -10.76 -1.81
C LYS A 30 -3.66 -11.35 -2.96
N GLU A 31 -3.92 -10.92 -4.20
CA GLU A 31 -3.17 -11.36 -5.36
C GLU A 31 -1.70 -10.91 -5.31
N HIS A 32 -0.78 -11.79 -5.71
CA HIS A 32 0.66 -11.52 -5.79
C HIS A 32 1.03 -10.65 -7.01
N LEU A 33 0.42 -9.46 -7.13
CA LEU A 33 0.50 -8.59 -8.32
C LEU A 33 1.93 -8.19 -8.69
N PHE A 34 2.80 -8.01 -7.70
CA PHE A 34 4.19 -7.59 -7.93
C PHE A 34 5.20 -8.75 -7.91
N GLY A 35 4.75 -9.96 -7.60
CA GLY A 35 5.61 -11.11 -7.33
C GLY A 35 5.28 -11.73 -5.97
N GLU A 36 6.08 -12.71 -5.60
CA GLU A 36 5.89 -13.51 -4.39
C GLU A 36 7.02 -13.27 -3.41
N VAL A 37 6.78 -13.52 -2.12
CA VAL A 37 7.84 -13.48 -1.11
C VAL A 37 8.27 -14.91 -0.83
N ILE A 38 9.54 -15.22 -1.08
CA ILE A 38 10.16 -16.53 -0.86
C ILE A 38 11.39 -16.29 0.00
N ASP A 39 11.52 -17.03 1.11
CA ASP A 39 12.63 -16.92 2.07
C ASP A 39 12.90 -15.48 2.58
N GLY A 40 11.85 -14.67 2.70
CA GLY A 40 11.93 -13.28 3.18
C GLY A 40 12.31 -12.26 2.11
N GLU A 41 12.54 -12.70 0.87
CA GLU A 41 12.87 -11.84 -0.25
C GLU A 41 11.73 -11.75 -1.27
N ILE A 42 11.55 -10.57 -1.89
CA ILE A 42 10.56 -10.40 -2.94
C ILE A 42 11.10 -10.89 -4.30
N HIS A 43 10.50 -11.94 -4.83
CA HIS A 43 10.75 -12.45 -6.16
C HIS A 43 9.79 -11.78 -7.15
N MET A 44 10.24 -10.68 -7.75
CA MET A 44 9.39 -9.86 -8.62
C MET A 44 8.98 -10.59 -9.90
N ASN A 45 7.68 -10.49 -10.24
CA ASN A 45 7.18 -10.87 -11.56
C ASN A 45 7.45 -9.76 -12.60
N ALA A 46 6.96 -9.92 -13.83
CA ALA A 46 7.16 -8.92 -14.89
C ALA A 46 6.59 -7.53 -14.53
N MET A 47 5.43 -7.49 -13.86
CA MET A 47 4.79 -6.23 -13.43
C MET A 47 5.56 -5.58 -12.28
N GLY A 48 6.02 -6.35 -11.28
CA GLY A 48 6.89 -5.85 -10.21
C GLY A 48 8.17 -5.22 -10.75
N LYS A 49 8.84 -5.90 -11.69
CA LYS A 49 10.04 -5.36 -12.37
C LYS A 49 9.76 -4.12 -13.21
N TYR A 50 8.56 -3.98 -13.77
CA TYR A 50 8.16 -2.79 -14.52
C TYR A 50 7.99 -1.58 -13.60
N VAL A 51 7.21 -1.71 -12.52
CA VAL A 51 6.95 -0.62 -11.57
C VAL A 51 8.22 -0.21 -10.81
N ALA A 52 9.07 -1.16 -10.43
CA ALA A 52 10.32 -0.87 -9.72
C ALA A 52 11.31 0.02 -10.52
N ARG A 53 11.17 0.09 -11.86
CA ARG A 53 11.98 0.95 -12.74
C ARG A 53 11.45 2.39 -12.89
N GLN A 54 10.29 2.69 -12.31
CA GLN A 54 9.63 4.01 -12.43
C GLN A 54 9.96 4.96 -11.26
N LEU A 55 10.99 4.63 -10.47
CA LEU A 55 11.56 5.47 -9.41
C LEU A 55 12.86 6.12 -9.92
#